data_AF-A0AAW6F8D3-F1
#
_entry.id   AF-A0AAW6F8D3-F1
#
_cell.length_a   1.000
_cell.length_b   1.000
_cell.length_c   1.000
_cell.angle_alpha   90.00
_cell.angle_beta   90.00
_cell.angle_gamma   90.00
#
_symmetry.space_group_name_H-M   'P 1'
#
loop_
_entity.id
_entity.type
_entity.pdbx_description
1 polymer ?
#
loop_
_entity_poly.entity_id
_entity_poly.type
_entity_poly.pdbx_seq_one_letter_code
_entity_poly.pdbx_strand_id
1 'polypeptide(L)'
;MTNKKQELEQRLNREFEICDRHILRIEEALDELTDLLPMSVEDYVGLNSEQIRCLDQFIFRFSKLQDAMGAKIFRNLLEYLDEDVSSLPMRDLLNLLERYRLIDKAEEWNYIRELRNEIAHDYPLLENDVVSILNELISKVPVLFAIYNRLKAIVIL
;
A
#
# COMPACT_ATOMS: atom_id res chain seq x y z
N MET A 1 -17.29 25.34 -3.82
CA MET A 1 -17.04 24.03 -4.46
C MET A 1 -18.33 23.55 -5.11
N THR A 2 -18.28 22.86 -6.25
CA THR A 2 -19.46 22.23 -6.84
C THR A 2 -19.95 21.10 -5.92
N ASN A 3 -21.24 20.77 -5.96
CA ASN A 3 -21.81 19.66 -5.18
C ASN A 3 -21.04 18.35 -5.42
N LYS A 4 -20.68 18.08 -6.68
CA LYS A 4 -19.85 16.93 -7.07
C LYS A 4 -18.47 16.92 -6.39
N LYS A 5 -17.78 18.08 -6.30
CA LYS A 5 -16.46 18.16 -5.68
C LYS A 5 -16.51 17.94 -4.16
N GLN A 6 -17.57 18.42 -3.49
CA GLN A 6 -17.81 18.15 -2.08
C GLN A 6 -18.10 16.66 -1.81
N GLU A 7 -18.86 16.02 -2.69
CA GLU A 7 -19.12 14.58 -2.58
C GLU A 7 -17.84 13.75 -2.77
N LEU A 8 -16.98 14.12 -3.73
CA LEU A 8 -15.68 13.48 -3.93
C LEU A 8 -14.75 13.67 -2.72
N GLU A 9 -14.70 14.87 -2.16
CA GLU A 9 -13.93 15.17 -0.95
C GLU A 9 -14.38 14.29 0.23
N GLN A 10 -15.68 14.18 0.48
CA GLN A 10 -16.22 13.31 1.54
C GLN A 10 -15.87 11.83 1.31
N ARG A 11 -15.97 11.35 0.06
CA ARG A 11 -15.57 9.98 -0.29
C ARG A 11 -14.07 9.77 -0.06
N LEU A 12 -13.22 10.71 -0.46
CA LEU A 12 -11.77 10.65 -0.25
C LEU A 12 -11.43 10.63 1.24
N ASN A 13 -12.00 11.53 2.04
CA ASN A 13 -11.77 11.58 3.49
C ASN A 13 -12.12 10.25 4.17
N ARG A 14 -13.24 9.63 3.81
CA ARG A 14 -13.62 8.30 4.32
C ARG A 14 -12.60 7.22 3.96
N GLU A 15 -12.09 7.21 2.73
CA GLU A 15 -11.07 6.22 2.33
C GLU A 15 -9.71 6.50 3.00
N PHE A 16 -9.36 7.77 3.24
CA PHE A 16 -8.16 8.13 3.99
C PHE A 16 -8.23 7.66 5.44
N GLU A 17 -9.36 7.82 6.14
CA GLU A 17 -9.56 7.29 7.50
C GLU A 17 -9.46 5.76 7.58
N ILE A 18 -9.90 5.06 6.53
CA ILE A 18 -9.71 3.60 6.43
C ILE A 18 -8.23 3.27 6.28
N CYS A 19 -7.52 3.99 5.40
CA CYS A 19 -6.10 3.78 5.16
C CYS A 19 -5.24 4.12 6.40
N ASP A 20 -5.56 5.17 7.15
CA ASP A 20 -4.88 5.51 8.41
C ASP A 20 -4.91 4.36 9.40
N ARG A 21 -6.07 3.68 9.50
CA ARG A 21 -6.20 2.49 10.34
C ARG A 21 -5.38 1.32 9.82
N HIS A 22 -5.17 1.19 8.51
CA HIS A 22 -4.28 0.16 7.97
C HIS A 22 -2.81 0.49 8.27
N ILE A 23 -2.41 1.75 8.11
CA ILE A 23 -1.05 2.24 8.42
C ILE A 23 -0.72 1.97 9.89
N LEU A 24 -1.59 2.38 10.82
CA LEU A 24 -1.38 2.13 12.25
C LEU A 24 -1.14 0.65 12.56
N ARG A 25 -1.92 -0.25 11.94
CA ARG A 25 -1.77 -1.70 12.17
C ARG A 25 -0.55 -2.31 11.48
N ILE A 26 -0.06 -1.69 10.40
CA ILE A 26 1.22 -2.06 9.78
C ILE A 26 2.36 -1.68 10.73
N GLU A 27 2.33 -0.46 11.26
CA GLU A 27 3.35 0.04 12.18
C GLU A 27 3.41 -0.81 13.46
N GLU A 28 2.27 -1.07 14.11
CA GLU A 28 2.20 -1.95 15.29
C GLU A 28 2.77 -3.36 15.00
N ALA A 29 2.40 -3.97 13.87
CA ALA A 29 2.87 -5.31 13.51
C ALA A 29 4.39 -5.35 13.25
N LEU A 30 4.94 -4.29 12.62
CA LEU A 30 6.36 -4.19 12.36
C LEU A 30 7.16 -3.85 13.62
N ASP A 31 6.61 -3.07 14.54
CA ASP A 31 7.23 -2.74 15.83
C ASP A 31 7.51 -4.03 16.63
N GLU A 32 6.51 -4.92 16.72
CA GLU A 32 6.62 -6.25 17.36
C GLU A 32 7.63 -7.20 16.66
N LEU A 33 7.96 -6.93 15.39
CA LEU A 33 8.92 -7.72 14.61
C LEU A 33 10.30 -7.04 14.51
N THR A 34 10.49 -5.84 15.06
CA THR A 34 11.68 -4.99 14.82
C THR A 34 13.00 -5.73 15.04
N ASP A 35 13.11 -6.51 16.11
CA ASP A 35 14.33 -7.23 16.47
C ASP A 35 14.69 -8.36 15.49
N LEU A 36 13.74 -8.76 14.63
CA LEU A 36 13.91 -9.79 13.61
C LEU A 36 14.16 -9.21 12.22
N LEU A 37 14.17 -7.88 12.03
CA LEU A 37 14.22 -7.28 10.70
C LEU A 37 15.61 -6.68 10.38
N PRO A 38 16.17 -6.91 9.16
CA PRO A 38 15.66 -7.83 8.13
C PRO A 38 15.81 -9.29 8.55
N MET A 39 14.82 -10.11 8.20
CA MET A 39 14.69 -11.48 8.66
C MET A 39 15.67 -12.41 7.94
N SER A 40 16.37 -13.25 8.68
CA SER A 40 17.07 -14.41 8.12
C SER A 40 16.11 -15.59 7.92
N VAL A 41 16.56 -16.64 7.25
CA VAL A 41 15.76 -17.85 7.04
C VAL A 41 15.58 -18.59 8.36
N GLU A 42 16.61 -18.59 9.19
CA GLU A 42 16.58 -19.15 10.54
C GLU A 42 15.55 -18.41 11.43
N ASP A 43 15.48 -17.09 11.34
CA ASP A 43 14.47 -16.29 12.05
C ASP A 43 13.06 -16.64 11.59
N TYR A 44 12.84 -16.74 10.27
CA TYR A 44 11.54 -17.04 9.67
C TYR A 44 11.01 -18.42 10.07
N VAL A 45 11.86 -19.45 10.00
CA VAL A 45 11.51 -20.82 10.42
C VAL A 45 11.31 -20.90 11.94
N GLY A 46 12.01 -20.04 12.70
CA GLY A 46 11.94 -19.96 14.15
C GLY A 46 10.79 -19.12 14.71
N LEU A 47 9.95 -18.49 13.87
CA LEU A 47 8.88 -17.61 14.33
C LEU A 47 7.93 -18.33 15.29
N ASN A 48 7.68 -17.70 16.44
CA ASN A 48 6.66 -18.17 17.37
C ASN A 48 5.25 -17.77 16.88
N SER A 49 4.21 -18.33 17.52
CA SER A 49 2.83 -18.08 17.10
C SER A 49 2.38 -16.62 17.17
N GLU A 50 2.99 -15.80 18.01
CA GLU A 50 2.70 -14.36 18.08
C GLU A 50 3.35 -13.60 16.93
N GLN A 51 4.62 -13.88 16.65
CA GLN A 51 5.33 -13.29 15.53
C GLN A 51 4.71 -13.67 14.18
N ILE A 52 4.24 -14.91 14.02
CA ILE A 52 3.48 -15.34 12.84
C ILE A 52 2.21 -14.50 12.70
N ARG A 53 1.46 -14.25 13.79
CA ARG A 53 0.25 -13.40 13.74
C ARG A 53 0.58 -11.95 13.37
N CYS A 54 1.69 -11.40 13.85
CA CYS A 54 2.14 -10.05 13.47
C CYS A 54 2.51 -10.01 11.98
N LEU A 55 3.21 -11.03 11.49
CA LEU A 55 3.56 -11.14 10.07
C LEU A 55 2.31 -11.22 9.18
N ASP A 56 1.34 -12.07 9.54
CA ASP A 56 0.06 -12.18 8.83
C ASP A 56 -0.71 -10.86 8.85
N GLN A 57 -0.72 -10.17 10.00
CA GLN A 57 -1.35 -8.86 10.14
C GLN A 57 -0.68 -7.84 9.22
N PHE A 58 0.65 -7.79 9.19
CA PHE A 58 1.42 -6.93 8.30
C PHE A 58 1.02 -7.17 6.83
N ILE A 59 1.14 -8.41 6.34
CA ILE A 59 0.84 -8.78 4.95
C ILE A 59 -0.59 -8.40 4.57
N PHE A 60 -1.55 -8.72 5.45
CA PHE A 60 -2.95 -8.41 5.22
C PHE A 60 -3.21 -6.90 5.18
N ARG A 61 -2.68 -6.14 6.15
CA ARG A 61 -2.94 -4.70 6.25
C ARG A 61 -2.23 -3.92 5.14
N PHE A 62 -1.01 -4.32 4.78
CA PHE A 62 -0.30 -3.79 3.63
C PHE A 62 -1.10 -3.98 2.34
N SER A 63 -1.62 -5.19 2.12
CA SER A 63 -2.46 -5.50 0.96
C SER A 63 -3.70 -4.62 0.90
N LYS A 64 -4.40 -4.47 2.04
CA LYS A 64 -5.60 -3.62 2.12
C LYS A 64 -5.30 -2.14 1.89
N LEU A 65 -4.17 -1.63 2.38
CA LEU A 65 -3.74 -0.26 2.14
C LEU A 65 -3.52 -0.02 0.64
N GLN A 66 -2.71 -0.88 0.00
CA GLN A 66 -2.42 -0.74 -1.43
C GLN A 66 -3.68 -0.88 -2.30
N ASP A 67 -4.58 -1.82 -1.98
CA ASP A 67 -5.85 -2.00 -2.69
C ASP A 67 -6.76 -0.77 -2.54
N ALA A 68 -6.90 -0.21 -1.33
CA ALA A 68 -7.75 0.97 -1.10
C ALA A 68 -7.23 2.19 -1.87
N MET A 69 -5.91 2.39 -1.85
CA MET A 69 -5.24 3.44 -2.61
C MET A 69 -5.48 3.28 -4.12
N GLY A 70 -5.17 2.10 -4.67
CA GLY A 70 -5.29 1.84 -6.11
C GLY A 70 -6.73 1.84 -6.61
N ALA A 71 -7.62 1.12 -5.94
CA ALA A 71 -8.99 0.90 -6.43
C ALA A 71 -9.90 2.12 -6.26
N LYS A 72 -9.64 2.96 -5.25
CA LYS A 72 -10.56 4.05 -4.89
C LYS A 72 -9.90 5.42 -4.87
N ILE A 73 -8.80 5.58 -4.14
CA ILE A 73 -8.19 6.91 -3.94
C ILE A 73 -7.68 7.47 -5.27
N PHE A 74 -6.97 6.69 -6.07
CA PHE A 74 -6.36 7.17 -7.31
C PHE A 74 -7.38 7.80 -8.27
N ARG A 75 -8.47 7.09 -8.56
CA ARG A 75 -9.51 7.59 -9.45
C ARG A 75 -10.24 8.78 -8.85
N ASN A 76 -10.70 8.67 -7.60
CA ASN A 76 -11.46 9.75 -6.95
C ASN A 76 -10.62 11.03 -6.82
N LEU A 77 -9.31 10.91 -6.56
CA LEU A 77 -8.42 12.05 -6.45
C LEU A 77 -8.21 12.74 -7.80
N LEU A 78 -8.00 11.97 -8.87
CA LEU A 78 -7.87 12.54 -10.21
C LEU A 78 -9.18 13.23 -10.64
N GLU A 79 -10.35 12.62 -10.36
CA GLU A 79 -11.65 13.29 -10.59
C GLU A 79 -11.81 14.56 -9.75
N TYR A 80 -11.30 14.58 -8.51
CA TYR A 80 -11.30 15.77 -7.65
C TYR A 80 -10.40 16.90 -8.20
N LEU A 81 -9.33 16.52 -8.93
CA LEU A 81 -8.45 17.41 -9.70
C LEU A 81 -9.01 17.75 -11.09
N ASP A 82 -10.29 17.47 -11.33
CA ASP A 82 -11.02 17.77 -12.57
C ASP A 82 -10.49 17.01 -13.82
N GLU A 83 -9.83 15.86 -13.63
CA GLU A 83 -9.45 14.94 -14.71
C GLU A 83 -10.61 14.00 -15.10
N ASP A 84 -10.78 13.75 -16.40
CA ASP A 84 -11.70 12.71 -16.90
C ASP A 84 -11.00 11.35 -16.93
N VAL A 85 -11.20 10.58 -15.86
CA VAL A 85 -10.53 9.29 -15.63
C VAL A 85 -11.49 8.09 -15.62
N SER A 86 -12.76 8.33 -15.97
CA SER A 86 -13.87 7.39 -15.86
C SER A 86 -13.63 6.07 -16.60
N SER A 87 -12.96 6.13 -17.76
CA SER A 87 -12.66 5.00 -18.63
C SER A 87 -11.19 4.56 -18.61
N LEU A 88 -10.34 5.24 -17.85
CA LEU A 88 -8.91 4.96 -17.87
C LEU A 88 -8.56 3.65 -17.15
N PRO A 89 -7.72 2.80 -17.76
CA PRO A 89 -7.16 1.63 -17.10
C PRO A 89 -6.15 2.05 -16.03
N MET A 90 -5.83 1.13 -15.10
CA MET A 90 -4.92 1.39 -13.98
C MET A 90 -3.57 1.97 -14.43
N ARG A 91 -3.02 1.45 -15.53
CA ARG A 91 -1.75 1.94 -16.09
C ARG A 91 -1.78 3.43 -16.39
N ASP A 92 -2.86 3.91 -16.98
CA ASP A 92 -3.00 5.32 -17.36
C ASP A 92 -3.25 6.20 -16.13
N LEU A 93 -3.98 5.69 -15.13
CA LEU A 93 -4.10 6.37 -13.83
C LEU A 93 -2.73 6.56 -13.17
N LEU A 94 -1.89 5.52 -13.16
CA LEU A 94 -0.54 5.60 -12.61
C LEU A 94 0.35 6.60 -13.37
N ASN A 95 0.28 6.60 -14.71
CA ASN A 95 1.01 7.57 -15.53
C ASN A 95 0.59 9.02 -15.22
N LEU A 96 -0.70 9.27 -14.98
CA LEU A 96 -1.20 10.58 -14.57
C LEU A 96 -0.69 10.99 -13.18
N LEU A 97 -0.75 10.07 -12.21
CA LEU A 97 -0.25 10.31 -10.85
C LEU A 97 1.27 10.58 -10.84
N GLU A 98 2.03 9.88 -11.68
CA GLU A 98 3.46 10.13 -11.89
C GLU A 98 3.72 11.50 -12.52
N ARG A 99 2.96 11.87 -13.55
CA ARG A 99 3.03 13.22 -14.16
C ARG A 99 2.75 14.33 -13.13
N TYR A 100 1.87 14.07 -12.18
CA TYR A 100 1.54 14.96 -11.06
C TYR A 100 2.49 14.86 -9.87
N ARG A 101 3.53 14.03 -9.95
CA ARG A 101 4.51 13.80 -8.89
C ARG A 101 3.89 13.32 -7.58
N LEU A 102 2.72 12.68 -7.68
CA LEU A 102 2.04 12.03 -6.54
C LEU A 102 2.63 10.63 -6.31
N ILE A 103 3.12 9.99 -7.37
CA ILE A 103 3.94 8.80 -7.35
C ILE A 103 5.26 9.13 -8.04
N ASP A 104 6.39 8.59 -7.56
CA ASP A 104 7.70 8.87 -8.13
C ASP A 104 7.92 8.11 -9.46
N LYS A 105 7.48 6.84 -9.53
CA LYS A 105 7.49 6.00 -10.73
C LYS A 105 6.29 5.05 -10.72
N ALA A 106 5.53 4.97 -11.82
CA ALA A 106 4.43 4.02 -11.96
C ALA A 106 4.88 2.55 -11.87
N GLU A 107 6.09 2.26 -12.35
CA GLU A 107 6.69 0.91 -12.29
C GLU A 107 6.90 0.44 -10.84
N GLU A 108 7.33 1.33 -9.95
CA GLU A 108 7.56 0.99 -8.54
C GLU A 108 6.26 0.55 -7.86
N TRP A 109 5.13 1.20 -8.18
CA TRP A 109 3.82 0.80 -7.67
C TRP A 109 3.45 -0.62 -8.12
N ASN A 110 3.67 -0.94 -9.39
CA ASN A 110 3.38 -2.27 -9.93
C ASN A 110 4.28 -3.33 -9.31
N TYR A 111 5.56 -3.02 -9.12
CA TYR A 111 6.52 -3.91 -8.50
C TYR A 111 6.13 -4.26 -7.05
N ILE A 112 5.76 -3.27 -6.24
CA ILE A 112 5.25 -3.50 -4.88
C ILE A 112 4.01 -4.42 -4.90
N ARG A 113 3.13 -4.23 -5.88
CA ARG A 113 1.93 -5.06 -6.06
C ARG A 113 2.27 -6.50 -6.42
N GLU A 114 3.32 -6.71 -7.21
CA GLU A 114 3.83 -8.03 -7.59
C GLU A 114 4.39 -8.77 -6.37
N LEU A 115 5.30 -8.15 -5.60
CA LEU A 115 5.84 -8.71 -4.35
C LEU A 115 4.73 -9.15 -3.39
N ARG A 116 3.73 -8.29 -3.20
CA ARG A 116 2.56 -8.60 -2.37
C ARG A 116 1.78 -9.81 -2.90
N ASN A 117 1.55 -9.88 -4.21
CA ASN A 117 0.81 -11.00 -4.79
C ASN A 117 1.58 -12.32 -4.67
N GLU A 118 2.91 -12.29 -4.78
CA GLU A 118 3.75 -13.47 -4.60
C GLU A 118 3.67 -14.01 -3.16
N ILE A 119 3.70 -13.13 -2.15
CA ILE A 119 3.51 -13.51 -0.75
C ILE A 119 2.08 -14.01 -0.47
N ALA A 120 1.07 -13.42 -1.10
CA ALA A 120 -0.33 -13.76 -0.85
C ALA A 120 -0.80 -15.04 -1.57
N HIS A 121 -0.03 -15.55 -2.53
CA HIS A 121 -0.36 -16.78 -3.23
C HIS A 121 0.17 -17.99 -2.45
N ASP A 122 -0.67 -19.02 -2.24
CA ASP A 122 -0.30 -20.27 -1.55
C ASP A 122 0.61 -21.20 -2.40
N TYR A 123 1.51 -20.62 -3.21
CA TYR A 123 2.47 -21.42 -3.95
C TYR A 123 3.52 -22.02 -3.00
N PRO A 124 3.99 -23.26 -3.26
CA PRO A 124 5.06 -23.86 -2.48
C PRO A 124 6.39 -23.19 -2.84
N LEU A 125 6.66 -22.04 -2.24
CA LEU A 125 7.93 -21.32 -2.33
C LEU A 125 8.96 -21.92 -1.37
N LEU A 126 10.25 -21.81 -1.73
CA LEU A 126 11.32 -22.12 -0.79
C LEU A 126 11.39 -21.02 0.28
N GLU A 127 11.77 -21.38 1.50
CA GLU A 127 11.87 -20.44 2.63
C GLU A 127 12.75 -19.22 2.28
N ASN A 128 13.85 -19.43 1.56
CA ASN A 128 14.73 -18.36 1.07
C ASN A 128 13.98 -17.35 0.17
N ASP A 129 13.11 -17.83 -0.71
CA ASP A 129 12.35 -16.97 -1.62
C ASP A 129 11.33 -16.15 -0.85
N VAL A 130 10.60 -16.79 0.08
CA VAL A 130 9.63 -16.12 0.96
C VAL A 130 10.30 -15.02 1.76
N VAL A 131 11.44 -15.31 2.39
CA VAL A 131 12.18 -14.34 3.20
C VAL A 131 12.72 -13.19 2.35
N SER A 132 13.22 -13.47 1.15
CA SER A 132 13.68 -12.43 0.22
C SER A 132 12.55 -11.48 -0.15
N ILE A 133 11.41 -12.03 -0.59
CA ILE A 133 10.25 -11.23 -1.01
C ILE A 133 9.68 -10.46 0.20
N LEU A 134 9.62 -11.08 1.38
CA LEU A 134 9.11 -10.45 2.59
C LEU A 134 9.97 -9.27 3.01
N ASN A 135 11.29 -9.45 3.11
CA ASN A 135 12.21 -8.37 3.45
C ASN A 135 12.14 -7.24 2.44
N GLU A 136 12.00 -7.58 1.16
CA GLU A 136 11.83 -6.58 0.12
C GLU A 136 10.51 -5.83 0.29
N LEU A 137 9.40 -6.52 0.50
CA LEU A 137 8.08 -5.90 0.73
C LEU A 137 8.11 -4.96 1.95
N ILE A 138 8.74 -5.37 3.04
CA ILE A 138 8.94 -4.55 4.25
C ILE A 138 9.77 -3.30 3.90
N SER A 139 10.83 -3.43 3.10
CA SER A 139 11.64 -2.29 2.66
C SER A 139 10.85 -1.26 1.82
N LYS A 140 9.72 -1.67 1.23
CA LYS A 140 8.82 -0.80 0.44
C LYS A 140 7.75 -0.10 1.28
N VAL A 141 7.63 -0.40 2.57
CA VAL A 141 6.67 0.26 3.48
C VAL A 141 6.80 1.79 3.46
N PRO A 142 8.02 2.37 3.61
CA PRO A 142 8.18 3.83 3.55
C PRO A 142 7.76 4.42 2.20
N VAL A 143 7.96 3.69 1.10
CA VAL A 143 7.57 4.13 -0.25
C VAL A 143 6.05 4.20 -0.36
N LEU A 144 5.35 3.16 0.07
CA LEU A 144 3.89 3.12 0.04
C LEU A 144 3.29 4.23 0.93
N PHE A 145 3.86 4.46 2.10
CA PHE A 145 3.43 5.52 3.03
C PHE A 145 3.69 6.92 2.45
N ALA A 146 4.83 7.13 1.78
CA ALA A 146 5.14 8.40 1.13
C ALA A 146 4.12 8.73 0.02
N ILE A 147 3.76 7.74 -0.80
CA ILE A 147 2.70 7.90 -1.81
C ILE A 147 1.38 8.28 -1.12
N TYR A 148 0.98 7.53 -0.09
CA TYR A 148 -0.25 7.81 0.66
C TYR A 148 -0.29 9.25 1.19
N ASN A 149 0.77 9.69 1.85
CA ASN A 149 0.87 11.02 2.43
C ASN A 149 0.77 12.13 1.38
N ARG A 150 1.39 11.95 0.20
CA ARG A 150 1.26 12.91 -0.92
C ARG A 150 -0.19 13.00 -1.42
N LEU A 151 -0.89 11.87 -1.56
CA LEU A 151 -2.30 11.87 -2.00
C LEU A 151 -3.19 12.55 -0.98
N LYS A 152 -2.99 12.26 0.32
CA LYS A 152 -3.79 12.83 1.40
C LYS A 152 -3.62 14.34 1.51
N ALA A 153 -2.40 14.84 1.31
CA ALA A 153 -2.09 16.26 1.38
C ALA A 153 -2.83 17.12 0.33
N ILE A 154 -3.26 16.52 -0.79
CA ILE A 154 -4.01 17.24 -1.85
C ILE A 154 -5.41 17.65 -1.40
N VAL A 155 -6.04 16.88 -0.51
CA VAL A 155 -7.45 17.09 -0.09
C VAL A 155 -7.55 17.89 1.21
N ILE A 156 -6.47 17.95 1.99
CA ILE A 156 -6.41 18.71 3.26
C ILE A 156 -6.12 20.21 3.01
N LEU A 157 -5.69 20.59 1.79
CA LEU A 157 -5.48 21.98 1.35
C LEU A 157 -6.76 22.57 0.73
#